data_AF-B7HG96-F1
#
_entry.id   AF-B7HG96-F1
#
_cell.length_a   1.000
_cell.length_b   1.000
_cell.length_c   1.000
_cell.angle_alpha   90.00
_cell.angle_beta   90.00
_cell.angle_gamma   90.00
#
_symmetry.space_group_name_H-M   'P 1'
#
loop_
_entity.id
_entity.type
_entity.pdbx_description
1 polymer ?
#
loop_
_entity_poly.entity_id
_entity_poly.type
_entity_poly.pdbx_seq_one_letter_code
_entity_poly.pdbx_strand_id
1 'polypeptide(L)'
;MKKFQNLTLIMGFLTVIFGVGIWTAKVILIDKKTFSEFENRNLAIRPAVNASTIKTGELFKGIETYFTDHVGPRDLFLESYIKFQLSMNRTFVNNIHVTNDQFIFNRPNMENHLNDVDAGVQELKTLKKDFPQTEFYFSLVPSKQTALQYKLPSYLNLGYEQILRDHLAEKLTATKFPIIDVLPMFKERFTKEKLERMYLTTDHHWNMEGAFYAYEDTMNFINSHSNKYKGQPIKKDDYTINWEKPKGKFVGSWNNQLYRLIDTSSVQIPYVRYNFGESWDDYTVYYGAIKDNTAKESMTQFYGKEKDVPAPGYANVYQTDFPEINIINTKADNDLHLVILKDSYADATYPLFARNFAKTTFIDPRYTQGKSVKQQLEEQNADIVLFIYNDTNVYGDMYKFQNVK
;
A
#
# COMPACT_ATOMS: atom_id res chain seq x y z
N MET A 1 17.53 -35.11 50.73
CA MET A 1 16.44 -34.22 50.31
C MET A 1 16.79 -32.74 50.47
N LYS A 2 17.08 -32.22 51.67
CA LYS A 2 17.44 -30.79 51.88
C LYS A 2 18.66 -30.30 51.08
N LYS A 3 19.73 -31.10 50.99
CA LYS A 3 20.93 -30.77 50.19
C LYS A 3 20.62 -30.65 48.69
N PHE A 4 19.75 -31.51 48.18
CA PHE A 4 19.33 -31.49 46.77
C PHE A 4 18.45 -30.26 46.49
N GLN A 5 17.48 -29.98 47.37
CA GLN A 5 16.64 -28.77 47.27
C GLN A 5 17.47 -27.47 47.31
N ASN A 6 18.44 -27.37 48.23
CA ASN A 6 19.31 -26.21 48.33
C ASN A 6 20.20 -26.07 47.09
N LEU A 7 20.73 -27.18 46.56
CA LEU A 7 21.51 -27.15 45.33
C LEU A 7 20.67 -26.70 44.14
N THR A 8 19.42 -27.19 44.02
CA THR A 8 18.49 -26.76 42.96
C THR A 8 18.16 -25.27 43.07
N LEU A 9 17.92 -24.74 44.27
CA LEU A 9 17.65 -23.32 44.49
C LEU A 9 18.87 -22.45 44.17
N ILE A 10 20.06 -22.84 44.62
CA ILE A 10 21.31 -22.13 44.33
C ILE A 10 21.58 -22.14 42.83
N MET A 11 21.48 -23.31 42.18
CA MET A 11 21.68 -23.42 40.74
C MET A 11 20.64 -22.60 39.96
N GLY A 12 19.38 -22.61 40.36
CA GLY A 12 18.34 -21.79 39.75
C GLY A 12 18.63 -20.29 39.89
N PHE A 13 18.99 -19.84 41.08
CA PHE A 13 19.34 -18.44 41.35
C PHE A 13 20.56 -17.97 40.54
N LEU A 14 21.65 -18.75 40.54
CA LEU A 14 22.84 -18.44 39.76
C LEU A 14 22.55 -18.47 38.24
N THR A 15 21.68 -19.38 37.79
CA THR A 15 21.24 -19.42 36.39
C THR A 15 20.48 -18.16 36.00
N VAL A 16 19.62 -17.63 36.87
CA VAL A 16 18.93 -16.35 36.60
C VAL A 16 19.92 -15.19 36.55
N ILE A 17 20.81 -15.06 37.55
CA ILE A 17 21.76 -13.93 37.60
C ILE A 17 22.75 -13.96 36.44
N PHE A 18 23.46 -15.08 36.25
CA PHE A 18 24.44 -15.19 35.17
C PHE A 18 23.76 -15.31 33.81
N GLY A 19 22.58 -15.94 33.73
CA GLY A 19 21.79 -16.02 32.52
C GLY A 19 21.37 -14.64 32.03
N VAL A 20 20.78 -13.80 32.90
CA VAL A 20 20.43 -12.41 32.58
C VAL A 20 21.67 -11.58 32.24
N GLY A 21 22.78 -11.78 32.97
CA GLY A 21 24.05 -11.08 32.69
C GLY A 21 24.65 -11.43 31.33
N ILE A 22 24.76 -12.72 31.00
CA ILE A 22 25.25 -13.23 29.70
C ILE A 22 24.31 -12.79 28.56
N TRP A 23 23.00 -12.82 28.81
CA TRP A 23 21.98 -12.38 27.88
C TRP A 23 22.09 -10.88 27.59
N THR A 24 22.23 -10.05 28.64
CA THR A 24 22.45 -8.60 28.53
C THR A 24 23.77 -8.28 27.81
N ALA A 25 24.84 -9.03 28.10
CA ALA A 25 26.12 -8.90 27.40
C ALA A 25 25.98 -9.21 25.90
N LYS A 26 25.19 -10.22 25.52
CA LYS A 26 24.87 -10.50 24.09
C LYS A 26 24.13 -9.35 23.42
N VAL A 27 23.17 -8.70 24.09
CA VAL A 27 22.48 -7.49 23.58
C VAL A 27 23.45 -6.34 23.32
N ILE A 28 24.52 -6.24 24.12
CA ILE A 28 25.54 -5.20 23.96
C ILE A 28 26.52 -5.55 22.84
N LEU A 29 26.89 -6.83 22.70
CA LEU A 29 28.03 -7.30 21.90
C LEU A 29 27.70 -7.85 20.49
N ILE A 30 26.44 -8.21 20.18
CA ILE A 30 26.05 -8.76 18.85
C ILE A 30 25.75 -7.64 17.85
N ASP A 31 26.01 -7.90 16.56
CA ASP A 31 25.63 -7.03 15.44
C ASP A 31 24.16 -6.62 15.50
N LYS A 32 23.94 -5.31 15.43
CA LYS A 32 22.63 -4.72 15.64
C LYS A 32 21.97 -4.45 14.30
N LYS A 33 20.82 -5.09 14.09
CA LYS A 33 19.94 -4.74 12.97
C LYS A 33 19.59 -3.26 13.08
N THR A 34 19.71 -2.50 12.00
CA THR A 34 19.28 -1.09 11.97
C THR A 34 17.79 -0.96 11.63
N PHE A 35 17.19 -2.02 11.09
CA PHE A 35 15.82 -2.06 10.59
C PHE A 35 15.12 -3.36 10.99
N SER A 36 13.82 -3.26 11.31
CA SER A 36 12.94 -4.41 11.56
C SER A 36 12.04 -4.63 10.35
N GLU A 37 12.25 -5.74 9.63
CA GLU A 37 11.40 -6.12 8.49
C GLU A 37 9.95 -6.41 8.91
N PHE A 38 9.75 -6.97 10.11
CA PHE A 38 8.42 -7.35 10.61
C PHE A 38 7.59 -6.13 11.05
N GLU A 39 8.24 -5.10 11.58
CA GLU A 39 7.59 -3.87 12.02
C GLU A 39 7.69 -2.73 10.99
N ASN A 40 8.42 -2.93 9.89
CA ASN A 40 8.70 -1.93 8.86
C ASN A 40 9.17 -0.57 9.43
N ARG A 41 10.13 -0.60 10.38
CA ARG A 41 10.68 0.61 11.02
C ARG A 41 12.16 0.50 11.32
N ASN A 42 12.81 1.66 11.43
CA ASN A 42 14.15 1.75 11.98
C ASN A 42 14.14 1.37 13.46
N LEU A 43 15.13 0.58 13.86
CA LEU A 43 15.38 0.23 15.24
C LEU A 43 16.17 1.35 15.91
N ALA A 44 15.94 1.53 17.21
CA ALA A 44 16.60 2.58 17.97
C ALA A 44 18.12 2.49 17.83
N ILE A 45 18.75 3.63 17.55
CA ILE A 45 20.20 3.76 17.60
C ILE A 45 20.67 3.99 19.04
N ARG A 46 21.96 3.80 19.29
CA ARG A 46 22.52 4.02 20.62
C ARG A 46 22.32 5.50 21.01
N PRO A 47 21.66 5.80 22.15
CA PRO A 47 21.42 7.17 22.55
C PRO A 47 22.73 7.89 22.88
N ALA A 48 22.80 9.18 22.54
CA ALA A 48 23.94 10.02 22.87
C ALA A 48 23.99 10.28 24.37
N VAL A 49 25.18 10.17 24.96
CA VAL A 49 25.41 10.46 26.38
C VAL A 49 25.89 11.89 26.53
N ASN A 50 25.04 12.78 27.05
CA ASN A 50 25.44 14.14 27.40
C ASN A 50 24.63 14.69 28.59
N ALA A 51 25.12 15.76 29.22
CA ALA A 51 24.52 16.34 30.43
C ALA A 51 23.06 16.78 30.25
N SER A 52 22.68 17.24 29.05
CA SER A 52 21.31 17.62 28.74
C SER A 52 20.38 16.41 28.77
N THR A 53 20.71 15.35 28.02
CA THR A 53 19.91 14.12 27.92
C THR A 53 19.75 13.37 29.24
N ILE A 54 20.72 13.51 30.16
CA ILE A 54 20.63 12.95 31.52
C ILE A 54 19.61 13.74 32.34
N LYS A 55 19.69 15.08 32.29
CA LYS A 55 18.81 15.97 33.06
C LYS A 55 17.35 15.90 32.58
N THR A 56 17.12 15.73 31.28
CA THR A 56 15.78 15.64 30.67
C THR A 56 15.17 14.23 30.79
N GLY A 57 15.97 13.21 31.10
CA GLY A 57 15.54 11.81 31.14
C GLY A 57 15.50 11.12 29.77
N GLU A 58 15.85 11.83 28.69
CA GLU A 58 15.88 11.30 27.32
C GLU A 58 16.90 10.17 27.17
N LEU A 59 18.03 10.25 27.88
CA LEU A 59 19.03 9.17 27.86
C LEU A 59 18.43 7.85 28.32
N PHE A 60 17.65 7.86 29.41
CA PHE A 60 17.08 6.63 29.99
C PHE A 60 16.01 6.03 29.09
N LYS A 61 15.11 6.86 28.54
CA LYS A 61 14.12 6.42 27.54
C LYS A 61 14.81 5.84 26.31
N GLY A 62 15.87 6.50 25.82
CA GLY A 62 16.65 6.02 24.69
C GLY A 62 17.33 4.69 24.96
N ILE A 63 17.87 4.47 26.17
CA ILE A 63 18.47 3.19 26.57
C ILE A 63 17.41 2.09 26.63
N GLU A 64 16.23 2.37 27.18
CA GLU A 64 15.12 1.42 27.26
C GLU A 64 14.64 0.99 25.87
N THR A 65 14.39 1.95 24.97
CA THR A 65 13.98 1.66 23.59
C THR A 65 15.07 0.88 22.86
N TYR A 66 16.34 1.30 22.99
CA TYR A 66 17.48 0.60 22.41
C TYR A 66 17.59 -0.84 22.92
N PHE A 67 17.48 -1.06 24.22
CA PHE A 67 17.54 -2.41 24.77
C PHE A 67 16.38 -3.27 24.26
N THR A 68 15.16 -2.72 24.23
CA THR A 68 13.96 -3.41 23.74
C THR A 68 14.07 -3.79 22.26
N ASP A 69 14.68 -2.94 21.45
CA ASP A 69 14.85 -3.16 20.01
C ASP A 69 15.96 -4.17 19.70
N HIS A 70 16.99 -4.26 20.54
CA HIS A 70 18.18 -5.10 20.30
C HIS A 70 18.27 -6.34 21.18
N VAL A 71 17.24 -6.65 21.97
CA VAL A 71 17.23 -7.83 22.83
C VAL A 71 17.27 -9.13 22.00
N GLY A 72 18.26 -10.00 22.19
CA GLY A 72 18.29 -11.31 21.48
C GLY A 72 17.63 -12.38 22.35
N PRO A 73 16.72 -13.29 21.92
CA PRO A 73 16.11 -13.52 20.60
C PRO A 73 14.70 -12.90 20.49
N ARG A 74 14.60 -11.57 20.39
CA ARG A 74 13.33 -10.82 20.30
C ARG A 74 12.37 -11.39 19.26
N ASP A 75 12.85 -11.61 18.04
CA ASP A 75 11.99 -12.06 16.93
C ASP A 75 11.31 -13.40 17.27
N LEU A 76 12.05 -14.33 17.87
CA LEU A 76 11.53 -15.63 18.29
C LEU A 76 10.53 -15.52 19.44
N PHE A 77 10.78 -14.60 20.40
CA PHE A 77 9.84 -14.32 21.48
C PHE A 77 8.54 -13.69 20.97
N LEU A 78 8.65 -12.68 20.09
CA LEU A 78 7.49 -11.99 19.52
C LEU A 78 6.68 -12.91 18.60
N GLU A 79 7.33 -13.71 17.74
CA GLU A 79 6.68 -14.74 16.95
C GLU A 79 5.93 -15.75 17.84
N SER A 80 6.59 -16.27 18.88
CA SER A 80 5.99 -17.22 19.83
C SER A 80 4.79 -16.61 20.56
N TYR A 81 4.90 -15.34 20.97
CA TYR A 81 3.83 -14.61 21.64
C TYR A 81 2.64 -14.35 20.72
N ILE A 82 2.87 -13.97 19.47
CA ILE A 82 1.80 -13.79 18.47
C ILE A 82 1.14 -15.13 18.15
N LYS A 83 1.91 -16.19 17.95
CA LYS A 83 1.40 -17.55 17.73
C LYS A 83 0.51 -18.02 18.88
N PHE A 84 0.94 -17.78 20.12
CA PHE A 84 0.13 -18.04 21.30
C PHE A 84 -1.17 -17.21 21.30
N GLN A 85 -1.11 -15.92 20.98
CA GLN A 85 -2.30 -15.08 20.90
C GLN A 85 -3.29 -15.49 19.81
N LEU A 86 -2.81 -15.89 18.64
CA LEU A 86 -3.64 -16.43 17.56
C LEU A 86 -4.36 -17.72 18.00
N SER A 87 -3.71 -18.55 18.82
CA SER A 87 -4.33 -19.76 19.39
C SER A 87 -5.44 -19.48 20.43
N MET A 88 -5.50 -18.27 20.98
CA MET A 88 -6.46 -17.88 22.03
C MET A 88 -7.79 -17.30 21.48
N ASN A 89 -8.11 -17.49 20.20
CA ASN A 89 -9.32 -16.93 19.55
C ASN A 89 -9.50 -15.42 19.80
N ARG A 90 -8.40 -14.67 19.92
CA ARG A 90 -8.45 -13.21 20.06
C ARG A 90 -8.93 -12.60 18.75
N THR A 91 -9.91 -11.71 18.80
CA THR A 91 -10.36 -10.99 17.60
C THR A 91 -9.23 -10.19 16.96
N PHE A 92 -8.38 -9.56 17.76
CA PHE A 92 -7.24 -8.80 17.27
C PHE A 92 -5.95 -9.23 17.98
N VAL A 93 -4.91 -9.48 17.21
CA VAL A 93 -3.53 -9.70 17.64
C VAL A 93 -2.68 -8.65 16.94
N ASN A 94 -1.98 -7.81 17.69
CA ASN A 94 -1.21 -6.70 17.12
C ASN A 94 -2.03 -5.79 16.18
N ASN A 95 -3.25 -5.40 16.60
CA ASN A 95 -4.23 -4.66 15.79
C ASN A 95 -4.67 -5.34 14.49
N ILE A 96 -4.35 -6.62 14.30
CA ILE A 96 -4.69 -7.39 13.11
C ILE A 96 -5.69 -8.48 13.45
N HIS A 97 -6.70 -8.63 12.60
CA HIS A 97 -7.62 -9.76 12.58
C HIS A 97 -7.23 -10.71 11.45
N VAL A 98 -7.24 -12.02 11.75
CA VAL A 98 -7.05 -13.08 10.75
C VAL A 98 -8.33 -13.89 10.69
N THR A 99 -8.93 -13.99 9.51
CA THR A 99 -10.14 -14.77 9.29
C THR A 99 -9.82 -16.26 9.18
N ASN A 100 -10.86 -17.11 9.24
CA ASN A 100 -10.71 -18.57 9.13
C ASN A 100 -10.09 -19.00 7.78
N ASP A 101 -10.36 -18.25 6.72
CA ASP A 101 -9.81 -18.43 5.37
C ASP A 101 -8.56 -17.56 5.13
N GLN A 102 -7.88 -17.16 6.21
CA GLN A 102 -6.56 -16.53 6.24
C GLN A 102 -6.48 -15.09 5.71
N PHE A 103 -7.60 -14.46 5.38
CA PHE A 103 -7.59 -13.04 5.05
C PHE A 103 -7.18 -12.22 6.28
N ILE A 104 -6.27 -11.28 6.05
CA ILE A 104 -5.79 -10.37 7.08
C ILE A 104 -6.50 -9.02 6.95
N PHE A 105 -6.90 -8.43 8.07
CA PHE A 105 -7.49 -7.09 8.20
C PHE A 105 -6.89 -6.33 9.37
N ASN A 106 -6.69 -5.02 9.23
CA ASN A 106 -6.43 -4.17 10.39
C ASN A 106 -7.71 -3.94 11.19
N ARG A 107 -7.54 -3.59 12.47
CA ARG A 107 -8.61 -3.10 13.32
C ARG A 107 -9.28 -1.88 12.68
N PRO A 108 -10.62 -1.85 12.62
CA PRO A 108 -11.35 -0.69 12.12
C PRO A 108 -10.96 0.60 12.83
N ASN A 109 -10.86 1.68 12.07
CA ASN A 109 -10.55 3.01 12.53
C ASN A 109 -11.77 3.64 13.19
N MET A 110 -11.61 4.05 14.44
CA MET A 110 -12.68 4.66 15.24
C MET A 110 -12.69 6.19 15.17
N GLU A 111 -11.74 6.79 14.45
CA GLU A 111 -11.58 8.23 14.36
C GLU A 111 -12.51 8.84 13.30
N ASN A 112 -13.19 9.92 13.69
CA ASN A 112 -14.07 10.67 12.81
C ASN A 112 -13.32 11.83 12.16
N HIS A 113 -13.19 11.78 10.84
CA HIS A 113 -12.49 12.77 10.02
C HIS A 113 -13.38 13.46 8.97
N LEU A 114 -14.69 13.56 9.21
CA LEU A 114 -15.62 14.16 8.23
C LEU A 114 -15.22 15.59 7.81
N ASN A 115 -14.71 16.39 8.75
CA ASN A 115 -14.23 17.75 8.45
C ASN A 115 -12.96 17.75 7.59
N ASP A 116 -12.07 16.78 7.79
CA ASP A 116 -10.83 16.66 6.99
C ASP A 116 -11.14 16.21 5.56
N VAL A 117 -12.16 15.34 5.40
CA VAL A 117 -12.69 14.98 4.08
C VAL A 117 -13.29 16.21 3.38
N ASP A 118 -14.09 17.01 4.09
CA ASP A 118 -14.66 18.26 3.54
C ASP A 118 -13.56 19.24 3.09
N ALA A 119 -12.46 19.33 3.84
CA ALA A 119 -11.29 20.13 3.46
C ALA A 119 -10.61 19.59 2.19
N GLY A 120 -10.42 18.26 2.10
CA GLY A 120 -9.86 17.61 0.90
C GLY A 120 -10.72 17.82 -0.35
N VAL A 121 -12.05 17.86 -0.21
CA VAL A 121 -12.96 18.20 -1.32
C VAL A 121 -12.76 19.65 -1.79
N GLN A 122 -12.52 20.60 -0.88
CA GLN A 122 -12.21 21.98 -1.29
C GLN A 122 -10.87 22.09 -2.00
N GLU A 123 -9.85 21.34 -1.56
CA GLU A 123 -8.55 21.26 -2.22
C GLU A 123 -8.68 20.71 -3.66
N LEU A 124 -9.43 19.62 -3.85
CA LEU A 124 -9.72 19.05 -5.18
C LEU A 124 -10.43 20.05 -6.10
N LYS A 125 -11.45 20.76 -5.59
CA LYS A 125 -12.17 21.79 -6.36
C LYS A 125 -11.25 22.95 -6.76
N THR A 126 -10.40 23.38 -5.84
CA THR A 126 -9.46 24.48 -6.07
C THR A 126 -8.44 24.07 -7.13
N LEU A 127 -7.86 22.87 -7.00
CA LEU A 127 -6.94 22.33 -7.99
C LEU A 127 -7.59 22.26 -9.37
N LYS A 128 -8.78 21.67 -9.50
CA LYS A 128 -9.50 21.61 -10.79
C LYS A 128 -9.74 23.00 -11.39
N LYS A 129 -10.04 24.01 -10.57
CA LYS A 129 -10.25 25.39 -11.03
C LYS A 129 -8.96 26.03 -11.56
N ASP A 130 -7.82 25.69 -10.98
CA ASP A 130 -6.51 26.20 -11.39
C ASP A 130 -6.09 25.70 -12.79
N PHE A 131 -6.67 24.60 -13.27
CA PHE A 131 -6.36 23.99 -14.58
C PHE A 131 -7.60 23.88 -15.48
N PRO A 132 -8.16 24.99 -16.00
CA PRO A 132 -9.44 24.99 -16.72
C PRO A 132 -9.42 24.26 -18.08
N GLN A 133 -8.24 23.99 -18.64
CA GLN A 133 -8.07 23.25 -19.90
C GLN A 133 -7.81 21.75 -19.71
N THR A 134 -7.71 21.29 -18.47
CA THR A 134 -7.44 19.89 -18.10
C THR A 134 -8.73 19.27 -17.58
N GLU A 135 -9.04 18.06 -18.05
CA GLU A 135 -10.18 17.31 -17.51
C GLU A 135 -9.76 16.58 -16.23
N PHE A 136 -10.64 16.55 -15.22
CA PHE A 136 -10.35 15.93 -13.92
C PHE A 136 -11.34 14.82 -13.62
N TYR A 137 -10.83 13.66 -13.20
CA TYR A 137 -11.60 12.50 -12.79
C TYR A 137 -11.07 11.94 -11.47
N PHE A 138 -11.96 11.43 -10.62
CA PHE A 138 -11.60 10.78 -9.37
C PHE A 138 -12.08 9.33 -9.38
N SER A 139 -11.17 8.37 -9.49
CA SER A 139 -11.48 6.95 -9.30
C SER A 139 -11.27 6.58 -7.84
N LEU A 140 -12.39 6.42 -7.12
CA LEU A 140 -12.42 6.00 -5.73
C LEU A 140 -12.46 4.48 -5.70
N VAL A 141 -11.29 3.86 -5.47
CA VAL A 141 -11.12 2.41 -5.64
C VAL A 141 -11.29 1.68 -4.30
N PRO A 142 -12.00 0.55 -4.27
CA PRO A 142 -12.33 -0.11 -3.02
C PRO A 142 -11.09 -0.68 -2.34
N SER A 143 -10.87 -0.31 -1.08
CA SER A 143 -9.89 -0.96 -0.25
C SER A 143 -10.37 -2.36 0.14
N LYS A 144 -9.43 -3.22 0.55
CA LYS A 144 -9.77 -4.52 1.11
C LYS A 144 -10.72 -4.42 2.31
N GLN A 145 -10.59 -3.38 3.14
CA GLN A 145 -11.38 -3.18 4.36
C GLN A 145 -12.86 -2.91 4.05
N THR A 146 -13.16 -2.11 3.02
CA THR A 146 -14.54 -1.78 2.62
C THR A 146 -15.13 -2.84 1.70
N ALA A 147 -14.34 -3.41 0.79
CA ALA A 147 -14.78 -4.41 -0.17
C ALA A 147 -15.17 -5.74 0.50
N LEU A 148 -14.34 -6.18 1.45
CA LEU A 148 -14.47 -7.47 2.12
C LEU A 148 -14.92 -7.32 3.57
N GLN A 149 -15.58 -6.21 3.90
CA GLN A 149 -16.04 -5.90 5.26
C GLN A 149 -16.89 -7.01 5.88
N TYR A 150 -17.63 -7.76 5.06
CA TYR A 150 -18.44 -8.91 5.51
C TYR A 150 -17.62 -10.10 6.03
N LYS A 151 -16.30 -10.10 5.85
CA LYS A 151 -15.39 -11.09 6.45
C LYS A 151 -15.04 -10.78 7.90
N LEU A 152 -15.23 -9.53 8.34
CA LEU A 152 -15.04 -9.17 9.74
C LEU A 152 -16.16 -9.76 10.60
N PRO A 153 -15.87 -10.15 11.86
CA PRO A 153 -16.89 -10.65 12.77
C PRO A 153 -18.06 -9.67 12.92
N SER A 154 -19.29 -10.19 12.85
CA SER A 154 -20.52 -9.37 12.84
C SER A 154 -20.76 -8.55 14.10
N TYR A 155 -20.10 -8.88 15.22
CA TYR A 155 -20.17 -8.13 16.47
C TYR A 155 -19.20 -6.94 16.53
N LEU A 156 -18.33 -6.77 15.54
CA LEU A 156 -17.38 -5.67 15.52
C LEU A 156 -18.07 -4.36 15.16
N ASN A 157 -17.67 -3.30 15.85
CA ASN A 157 -17.89 -1.96 15.35
C ASN A 157 -16.96 -1.75 14.15
N LEU A 158 -17.55 -1.45 13.00
CA LEU A 158 -16.88 -1.32 11.71
C LEU A 158 -16.22 0.04 11.49
N GLY A 159 -16.27 0.93 12.50
CA GLY A 159 -15.52 2.18 12.47
C GLY A 159 -16.08 3.20 11.49
N TYR A 160 -15.18 4.06 11.00
CA TYR A 160 -15.51 5.20 10.16
C TYR A 160 -15.08 5.04 8.70
N GLU A 161 -14.38 3.96 8.32
CA GLU A 161 -13.89 3.77 6.95
C GLU A 161 -15.00 3.89 5.89
N GLN A 162 -16.08 3.11 6.05
CA GLN A 162 -17.23 3.16 5.15
C GLN A 162 -17.92 4.54 5.20
N ILE A 163 -18.04 5.13 6.39
CA ILE A 163 -18.70 6.43 6.58
C ILE A 163 -17.94 7.54 5.85
N LEU A 164 -16.61 7.61 6.02
CA LEU A 164 -15.78 8.65 5.41
C LEU A 164 -15.72 8.53 3.89
N ARG A 165 -15.71 7.30 3.36
CA ARG A 165 -15.70 7.08 1.91
C ARG A 165 -17.03 7.42 1.25
N ASP A 166 -18.15 7.08 1.89
CA ASP A 166 -19.49 7.47 1.46
C ASP A 166 -19.61 9.00 1.46
N HIS A 167 -19.11 9.65 2.51
CA HIS A 167 -19.10 11.11 2.63
C HIS A 167 -18.26 11.79 1.53
N LEU A 168 -17.06 11.27 1.23
CA LEU A 168 -16.24 11.79 0.12
C LEU A 168 -17.00 11.67 -1.22
N ALA A 169 -17.56 10.49 -1.49
CA ALA A 169 -18.29 10.24 -2.73
C ALA A 169 -19.49 11.18 -2.88
N GLU A 170 -20.31 11.31 -1.83
CA GLU A 170 -21.46 12.22 -1.79
C GLU A 170 -21.04 13.67 -2.07
N LYS A 171 -19.98 14.16 -1.42
CA LYS A 171 -19.50 15.54 -1.57
C LYS A 171 -18.94 15.81 -2.98
N LEU A 172 -18.22 14.85 -3.57
CA LEU A 172 -17.74 14.97 -4.94
C LEU A 172 -18.89 14.97 -5.95
N THR A 173 -19.88 14.09 -5.79
CA THR A 173 -21.09 14.10 -6.62
C THR A 173 -21.87 15.41 -6.48
N ALA A 174 -22.09 15.90 -5.26
CA ALA A 174 -22.81 17.15 -4.99
C ALA A 174 -22.13 18.38 -5.63
N THR A 175 -20.79 18.35 -5.73
CA THR A 175 -20.00 19.40 -6.36
C THR A 175 -19.81 19.20 -7.87
N LYS A 176 -20.42 18.16 -8.46
CA LYS A 176 -20.27 17.75 -9.86
C LYS A 176 -18.80 17.52 -10.24
N PHE A 177 -17.99 17.06 -9.29
CA PHE A 177 -16.67 16.54 -9.59
C PHE A 177 -16.85 15.16 -10.23
N PRO A 178 -16.27 14.87 -11.42
CA PRO A 178 -16.43 13.57 -12.07
C PRO A 178 -15.82 12.45 -11.21
N ILE A 179 -16.66 11.65 -10.58
CA ILE A 179 -16.25 10.54 -9.71
C ILE A 179 -16.68 9.20 -10.31
N ILE A 180 -15.76 8.23 -10.23
CA ILE A 180 -15.95 6.83 -10.53
C ILE A 180 -15.90 6.10 -9.18
N ASP A 181 -17.06 5.85 -8.57
CA ASP A 181 -17.17 5.14 -7.28
C ASP A 181 -17.20 3.63 -7.52
N VAL A 182 -16.04 2.98 -7.41
CA VAL A 182 -15.82 1.59 -7.85
C VAL A 182 -16.46 0.56 -6.91
N LEU A 183 -16.54 0.85 -5.61
CA LEU A 183 -17.09 -0.07 -4.61
C LEU A 183 -18.54 -0.53 -4.92
N PRO A 184 -19.52 0.35 -5.17
CA PRO A 184 -20.88 -0.08 -5.51
C PRO A 184 -20.93 -0.88 -6.82
N MET A 185 -20.18 -0.46 -7.85
CA MET A 185 -20.11 -1.20 -9.12
C MET A 185 -19.58 -2.62 -8.92
N PHE A 186 -18.58 -2.79 -8.05
CA PHE A 186 -18.05 -4.10 -7.68
C PHE A 186 -19.08 -4.95 -6.95
N LYS A 187 -19.76 -4.38 -5.96
CA LYS A 187 -20.80 -5.08 -5.18
C LYS A 187 -22.01 -5.48 -6.01
N GLU A 188 -22.33 -4.72 -7.06
CA GLU A 188 -23.41 -5.03 -8.00
C GLU A 188 -23.00 -6.11 -9.01
N ARG A 189 -21.79 -6.00 -9.59
CA ARG A 189 -21.34 -6.88 -10.68
C ARG A 189 -20.85 -8.25 -10.22
N PHE A 190 -20.34 -8.36 -8.99
CA PHE A 190 -19.59 -9.55 -8.56
C PHE A 190 -20.14 -10.21 -7.30
N THR A 191 -20.06 -11.55 -7.26
CA THR A 191 -20.32 -12.32 -6.05
C THR A 191 -19.23 -12.07 -5.00
N LYS A 192 -19.51 -12.44 -3.75
CA LYS A 192 -18.51 -12.36 -2.66
C LYS A 192 -17.24 -13.14 -3.01
N GLU A 193 -17.38 -14.37 -3.49
CA GLU A 193 -16.25 -15.22 -3.87
C GLU A 193 -15.40 -14.58 -4.97
N LYS A 194 -16.04 -13.90 -5.92
CA LYS A 194 -15.34 -13.17 -6.98
C LYS A 194 -14.65 -11.92 -6.45
N LEU A 195 -15.27 -11.18 -5.52
CA LEU A 195 -14.62 -10.05 -4.83
C LEU A 195 -13.41 -10.52 -4.02
N GLU A 196 -13.52 -11.62 -3.28
CA GLU A 196 -12.42 -12.17 -2.49
C GLU A 196 -11.20 -12.50 -3.34
N ARG A 197 -11.44 -13.09 -4.52
CA ARG A 197 -10.40 -13.40 -5.51
C ARG A 197 -9.68 -12.16 -6.03
N MET A 198 -10.29 -10.97 -5.98
CA MET A 198 -9.68 -9.72 -6.44
C MET A 198 -8.70 -9.12 -5.42
N TYR A 199 -8.58 -9.67 -4.21
CA TYR A 199 -7.67 -9.16 -3.19
C TYR A 199 -6.60 -10.16 -2.79
N LEU A 200 -5.44 -9.63 -2.39
CA LEU A 200 -4.38 -10.44 -1.83
C LEU A 200 -4.76 -10.86 -0.41
N THR A 201 -4.66 -12.16 -0.11
CA THR A 201 -5.12 -12.73 1.16
C THR A 201 -4.39 -12.12 2.36
N THR A 202 -3.06 -11.98 2.28
CA THR A 202 -2.22 -11.55 3.41
C THR A 202 -1.60 -10.16 3.23
N ASP A 203 -1.93 -9.48 2.13
CA ASP A 203 -1.57 -8.08 1.87
C ASP A 203 -2.85 -7.22 1.94
N HIS A 204 -2.69 -5.90 1.96
CA HIS A 204 -3.79 -4.96 2.06
C HIS A 204 -4.35 -4.54 0.71
N HIS A 205 -3.61 -4.74 -0.38
CA HIS A 205 -4.03 -4.34 -1.72
C HIS A 205 -4.98 -5.35 -2.36
N TRP A 206 -5.67 -4.87 -3.40
CA TRP A 206 -6.16 -5.76 -4.46
C TRP A 206 -5.00 -6.49 -5.16
N ASN A 207 -5.32 -7.46 -6.01
CA ASN A 207 -4.41 -7.95 -7.03
C ASN A 207 -4.76 -7.35 -8.40
N MET A 208 -3.98 -7.66 -9.44
CA MET A 208 -4.16 -7.09 -10.78
C MET A 208 -5.52 -7.44 -11.42
N GLU A 209 -6.20 -8.51 -10.99
CA GLU A 209 -7.57 -8.78 -11.46
C GLU A 209 -8.56 -7.73 -10.91
N GLY A 210 -8.50 -7.43 -9.61
CA GLY A 210 -9.29 -6.34 -9.03
C GLY A 210 -8.95 -4.99 -9.65
N ALA A 211 -7.66 -4.72 -9.79
CA ALA A 211 -7.17 -3.49 -10.41
C ALA A 211 -7.63 -3.35 -11.88
N PHE A 212 -7.68 -4.44 -12.64
CA PHE A 212 -8.17 -4.45 -14.01
C PHE A 212 -9.64 -4.06 -14.10
N TYR A 213 -10.49 -4.59 -13.24
CA TYR A 213 -11.91 -4.25 -13.26
C TYR A 213 -12.17 -2.79 -12.89
N ALA A 214 -11.39 -2.23 -11.96
CA ALA A 214 -11.45 -0.80 -11.67
C ALA A 214 -10.94 0.05 -12.85
N TYR A 215 -9.88 -0.41 -13.54
CA TYR A 215 -9.39 0.20 -14.78
C TYR A 215 -10.45 0.17 -15.89
N GLU A 216 -11.15 -0.96 -16.08
CA GLU A 216 -12.24 -1.10 -17.04
C GLU A 216 -13.35 -0.07 -16.77
N ASP A 217 -13.83 0.00 -15.53
CA ASP A 217 -14.90 0.93 -15.14
C ASP A 217 -14.43 2.40 -15.28
N THR A 218 -13.19 2.69 -14.89
CA THR A 218 -12.59 4.04 -14.97
C THR A 218 -12.44 4.50 -16.43
N MET A 219 -11.82 3.68 -17.29
CA MET A 219 -11.58 4.06 -18.68
C MET A 219 -12.87 4.15 -19.50
N ASN A 220 -13.86 3.29 -19.21
CA ASN A 220 -15.17 3.37 -19.85
C ASN A 220 -15.95 4.62 -19.42
N PHE A 221 -15.83 5.03 -18.15
CA PHE A 221 -16.36 6.30 -17.68
C PHE A 221 -15.67 7.49 -18.38
N ILE A 222 -14.34 7.50 -18.44
CA ILE A 222 -13.58 8.56 -19.12
C ILE A 222 -13.98 8.62 -20.60
N ASN A 223 -14.08 7.49 -21.30
CA ASN A 223 -14.48 7.45 -22.71
C ASN A 223 -15.86 8.08 -22.99
N SER A 224 -16.81 7.84 -22.07
CA SER A 224 -18.17 8.38 -22.19
C SER A 224 -18.31 9.85 -21.79
N HIS A 225 -17.42 10.37 -20.92
CA HIS A 225 -17.55 11.72 -20.35
C HIS A 225 -16.51 12.72 -20.85
N SER A 226 -15.36 12.24 -21.34
CA SER A 226 -14.28 13.09 -21.83
C SER A 226 -14.66 13.73 -23.16
N ASN A 227 -14.28 14.99 -23.36
CA ASN A 227 -14.33 15.64 -24.66
C ASN A 227 -13.03 15.44 -25.46
N LYS A 228 -11.96 15.01 -24.80
CA LYS A 228 -10.63 14.80 -25.38
C LYS A 228 -10.36 13.33 -25.75
N TYR A 229 -10.63 12.41 -24.84
CA TYR A 229 -10.38 10.99 -25.01
C TYR A 229 -11.57 10.29 -25.67
N LYS A 230 -11.31 9.65 -26.82
CA LYS A 230 -12.27 8.84 -27.59
C LYS A 230 -11.62 7.53 -28.02
N GLY A 231 -11.55 6.59 -27.08
CA GLY A 231 -11.00 5.26 -27.29
C GLY A 231 -12.07 4.20 -27.52
N GLN A 232 -11.64 2.98 -27.79
CA GLN A 232 -12.53 1.82 -27.74
C GLN A 232 -12.91 1.50 -26.28
N PRO A 233 -14.15 1.07 -25.99
CA PRO A 233 -14.52 0.59 -24.68
C PRO A 233 -13.60 -0.57 -24.25
N ILE A 234 -13.16 -0.52 -23.00
CA ILE A 234 -12.43 -1.63 -22.39
C ILE A 234 -13.42 -2.78 -22.17
N LYS A 235 -13.08 -3.96 -22.68
CA LYS A 235 -13.87 -5.18 -22.54
C LYS A 235 -12.99 -6.28 -21.96
N LYS A 236 -13.46 -6.94 -20.90
CA LYS A 236 -12.78 -8.09 -20.30
C LYS A 236 -12.35 -9.18 -21.29
N ASP A 237 -13.08 -9.41 -22.38
CA ASP A 237 -12.76 -10.44 -23.38
C ASP A 237 -11.52 -10.11 -24.23
N ASP A 238 -11.14 -8.83 -24.30
CA ASP A 238 -9.94 -8.39 -25.01
C ASP A 238 -8.65 -8.63 -24.20
N TYR A 239 -8.78 -9.13 -22.97
CA TYR A 239 -7.67 -9.33 -22.03
C TYR A 239 -7.66 -10.75 -21.45
N THR A 240 -6.46 -11.31 -21.31
CA THR A 240 -6.22 -12.56 -20.60
C THR A 240 -5.69 -12.29 -19.19
N ILE A 241 -6.20 -13.03 -18.21
CA ILE A 241 -5.70 -13.02 -16.82
C ILE A 241 -4.94 -14.32 -16.57
N ASN A 242 -3.61 -14.22 -16.50
CA ASN A 242 -2.73 -15.35 -16.22
C ASN A 242 -2.39 -15.37 -14.73
N TRP A 243 -2.66 -16.52 -14.08
CA TRP A 243 -2.36 -16.72 -12.67
C TRP A 243 -1.02 -17.43 -12.55
N GLU A 244 -0.03 -16.75 -12.00
CA GLU A 244 1.33 -17.25 -11.85
C GLU A 244 1.60 -17.56 -10.38
N LYS A 245 2.22 -18.72 -10.12
CA LYS A 245 2.79 -18.98 -8.79
C LYS A 245 4.14 -18.24 -8.71
N PRO A 246 4.36 -17.37 -7.71
CA PRO A 246 5.68 -16.78 -7.51
C PRO A 246 6.71 -17.87 -7.24
N LYS A 247 7.96 -17.69 -7.70
CA LYS A 247 9.04 -18.65 -7.41
C LYS A 247 9.33 -18.71 -5.91
N GLY A 248 9.24 -17.57 -5.24
CA GLY A 248 9.34 -17.44 -3.79
C GLY A 248 8.00 -17.62 -3.06
N LYS A 249 8.02 -17.44 -1.74
CA LYS A 249 6.80 -17.38 -0.93
C LYS A 249 6.31 -15.95 -0.84
N PHE A 250 5.11 -15.67 -1.32
CA PHE A 250 4.55 -14.32 -1.29
C PHE A 250 4.49 -13.78 0.16
N VAL A 251 4.95 -12.55 0.37
CA VAL A 251 4.95 -11.89 1.69
C VAL A 251 4.14 -10.62 1.62
N GLY A 252 2.87 -10.69 2.04
CA GLY A 252 2.04 -9.51 2.20
C GLY A 252 2.48 -8.64 3.39
N SER A 253 2.33 -7.32 3.26
CA SER A 253 2.77 -6.36 4.27
C SER A 253 2.08 -6.55 5.63
N TRP A 254 0.80 -6.95 5.64
CA TRP A 254 0.09 -7.28 6.87
C TRP A 254 0.53 -8.63 7.47
N ASN A 255 1.02 -9.58 6.67
CA ASN A 255 1.61 -10.81 7.20
C ASN A 255 2.95 -10.55 7.92
N ASN A 256 3.75 -9.57 7.47
CA ASN A 256 4.99 -9.18 8.14
C ASN A 256 4.75 -8.79 9.60
N GLN A 257 3.64 -8.08 9.88
CA GLN A 257 3.25 -7.68 11.23
C GLN A 257 2.81 -8.86 12.12
N LEU A 258 2.58 -10.02 11.51
CA LEU A 258 2.31 -11.31 12.18
C LEU A 258 3.51 -12.26 12.08
N TYR A 259 4.73 -11.76 11.85
CA TYR A 259 5.94 -12.60 11.72
C TYR A 259 5.83 -13.66 10.62
N ARG A 260 5.06 -13.38 9.56
CA ARG A 260 4.82 -14.29 8.42
C ARG A 260 4.23 -15.65 8.84
N LEU A 261 3.45 -15.66 9.92
CA LEU A 261 2.83 -16.89 10.47
C LEU A 261 1.71 -17.46 9.59
N ILE A 262 1.13 -16.65 8.69
CA ILE A 262 0.10 -17.11 7.76
C ILE A 262 0.77 -17.71 6.53
N ASP A 263 0.38 -18.94 6.17
CA ASP A 263 0.96 -19.67 5.04
C ASP A 263 0.49 -19.12 3.70
N THR A 264 1.45 -18.76 2.85
CA THR A 264 1.21 -18.20 1.52
C THR A 264 1.70 -19.12 0.41
N SER A 265 2.01 -20.39 0.71
CA SER A 265 2.62 -21.34 -0.24
C SER A 265 1.73 -21.69 -1.44
N SER A 266 0.42 -21.46 -1.34
CA SER A 266 -0.57 -21.65 -2.41
C SER A 266 -0.97 -20.36 -3.13
N VAL A 267 -0.45 -19.20 -2.72
CA VAL A 267 -0.81 -17.91 -3.33
C VAL A 267 -0.37 -17.88 -4.80
N GLN A 268 -1.28 -17.44 -5.65
CA GLN A 268 -1.02 -17.12 -7.05
C GLN A 268 -1.26 -15.64 -7.29
N ILE A 269 -0.48 -15.05 -8.18
CA ILE A 269 -0.51 -13.64 -8.52
C ILE A 269 -1.04 -13.50 -9.96
N PRO A 270 -2.14 -12.78 -10.18
CA PRO A 270 -2.65 -12.55 -11.52
C PRO A 270 -1.87 -11.44 -12.23
N TYR A 271 -1.65 -11.65 -13.52
CA TYR A 271 -1.14 -10.68 -14.48
C TYR A 271 -2.13 -10.56 -15.64
N VAL A 272 -2.46 -9.32 -16.00
CA VAL A 272 -3.40 -9.02 -17.08
C VAL A 272 -2.63 -8.60 -18.32
N ARG A 273 -3.00 -9.16 -19.48
CA ARG A 273 -2.38 -8.90 -20.79
C ARG A 273 -3.46 -8.65 -21.83
N TYR A 274 -3.24 -7.66 -22.68
CA TYR A 274 -4.08 -7.41 -23.83
C TYR A 274 -3.80 -8.45 -24.92
N ASN A 275 -4.84 -8.95 -25.59
CA ASN A 275 -4.72 -10.12 -26.47
C ASN A 275 -4.17 -9.81 -27.88
N PHE A 276 -4.18 -8.54 -28.30
CA PHE A 276 -3.95 -8.20 -29.71
C PHE A 276 -2.53 -7.66 -29.99
N GLY A 277 -1.51 -8.47 -29.68
CA GLY A 277 -0.14 -8.26 -30.16
C GLY A 277 0.62 -7.08 -29.56
N GLU A 278 0.11 -6.49 -28.48
CA GLU A 278 0.79 -5.45 -27.71
C GLU A 278 1.98 -6.04 -26.94
N SER A 279 3.16 -5.43 -27.09
CA SER A 279 4.33 -5.78 -26.30
C SER A 279 4.59 -4.73 -25.23
N TRP A 280 4.92 -5.17 -24.02
CA TRP A 280 5.38 -4.27 -22.97
C TRP A 280 6.74 -3.62 -23.30
N ASP A 281 7.47 -4.15 -24.26
CA ASP A 281 8.70 -3.51 -24.76
C ASP A 281 8.44 -2.27 -25.61
N ASP A 282 7.19 -2.04 -26.05
CA ASP A 282 6.79 -0.85 -26.81
C ASP A 282 6.69 0.42 -25.93
N TYR A 283 6.70 0.25 -24.60
CA TYR A 283 6.63 1.32 -23.63
C TYR A 283 8.03 1.68 -23.12
N THR A 284 8.35 2.97 -23.14
CA THR A 284 9.55 3.48 -22.46
C THR A 284 9.16 4.12 -21.13
N VAL A 285 9.67 3.58 -20.03
CA VAL A 285 9.44 4.06 -18.67
C VAL A 285 10.63 4.91 -18.23
N TYR A 286 10.38 6.14 -17.81
CA TYR A 286 11.34 7.08 -17.26
C TYR A 286 11.12 7.25 -15.75
N TYR A 287 12.21 7.16 -14.99
CA TYR A 287 12.24 7.39 -13.55
C TYR A 287 12.32 8.89 -13.25
N GLY A 288 11.18 9.57 -13.24
CA GLY A 288 11.04 11.02 -13.09
C GLY A 288 10.83 11.75 -14.42
N ALA A 289 11.03 13.07 -14.42
CA ALA A 289 10.81 13.93 -15.57
C ALA A 289 11.66 13.50 -16.79
N ILE A 290 11.08 13.55 -17.99
CA ILE A 290 11.74 13.15 -19.24
C ILE A 290 12.82 14.18 -19.62
N LYS A 291 14.09 13.78 -19.48
CA LYS A 291 15.29 14.54 -19.84
C LYS A 291 16.33 13.59 -20.41
N ASP A 292 17.35 14.10 -21.11
CA ASP A 292 18.36 13.28 -21.81
C ASP A 292 19.06 12.25 -20.90
N ASN A 293 19.32 12.61 -19.64
CA ASN A 293 20.03 11.77 -18.67
C ASN A 293 19.12 11.07 -17.65
N THR A 294 17.80 11.14 -17.83
CA THR A 294 16.87 10.45 -16.91
C THR A 294 16.97 8.94 -17.13
N ALA A 295 17.11 8.19 -16.04
CA ALA A 295 17.14 6.73 -16.10
C ALA A 295 15.83 6.21 -16.72
N LYS A 296 15.96 5.25 -17.64
CA LYS A 296 14.81 4.69 -18.36
C LYS A 296 15.01 3.22 -18.71
N GLU A 297 13.92 2.50 -18.84
CA GLU A 297 13.88 1.09 -19.25
C GLU A 297 12.55 0.75 -19.95
N SER A 298 12.40 -0.49 -20.41
CA SER A 298 11.13 -0.99 -20.96
C SER A 298 10.10 -1.30 -19.86
N MET A 299 8.80 -1.33 -20.16
CA MET A 299 7.79 -1.76 -19.18
C MET A 299 8.03 -3.21 -18.71
N THR A 300 8.54 -4.10 -19.56
CA THR A 300 8.90 -5.48 -19.18
C THR A 300 9.99 -5.54 -18.11
N GLN A 301 10.95 -4.61 -18.15
CA GLN A 301 12.03 -4.51 -17.16
C GLN A 301 11.61 -3.75 -15.89
N PHE A 302 10.62 -2.88 -16.01
CA PHE A 302 10.08 -2.09 -14.91
C PHE A 302 9.10 -2.90 -14.06
N TYR A 303 8.08 -3.51 -14.69
CA TYR A 303 6.93 -4.07 -14.00
C TYR A 303 7.09 -5.56 -13.68
N GLY A 304 6.84 -5.94 -12.42
CA GLY A 304 6.95 -7.31 -11.93
C GLY A 304 8.38 -7.87 -11.99
N LYS A 305 9.38 -6.98 -12.06
CA LYS A 305 10.80 -7.32 -12.20
C LYS A 305 11.31 -8.24 -11.11
N GLU A 306 10.82 -8.03 -9.89
CA GLU A 306 11.30 -8.73 -8.70
C GLU A 306 10.35 -9.85 -8.26
N LYS A 307 9.40 -10.29 -9.11
CA LYS A 307 8.42 -11.34 -8.77
C LYS A 307 9.05 -12.71 -8.45
N ASP A 308 10.30 -12.91 -8.86
CA ASP A 308 11.04 -14.16 -8.76
C ASP A 308 12.01 -14.22 -7.55
N VAL A 309 12.08 -13.17 -6.71
CA VAL A 309 12.90 -13.20 -5.49
C VAL A 309 12.35 -14.24 -4.49
N PRO A 310 13.13 -14.70 -3.49
CA PRO A 310 12.70 -15.75 -2.56
C PRO A 310 11.45 -15.42 -1.73
N ALA A 311 11.19 -14.14 -1.48
CA ALA A 311 10.07 -13.66 -0.66
C ALA A 311 9.45 -12.39 -1.25
N PRO A 312 8.76 -12.47 -2.40
CA PRO A 312 8.25 -11.29 -3.08
C PRO A 312 7.01 -10.74 -2.35
N GLY A 313 6.97 -9.43 -2.11
CA GLY A 313 5.77 -8.70 -1.69
C GLY A 313 5.05 -8.02 -2.86
N TYR A 314 4.02 -7.24 -2.56
CA TYR A 314 3.22 -6.50 -3.56
C TYR A 314 4.09 -5.67 -4.51
N ALA A 315 5.03 -4.89 -3.95
CA ALA A 315 5.93 -4.06 -4.73
C ALA A 315 6.86 -4.86 -5.67
N ASN A 316 7.24 -6.08 -5.29
CA ASN A 316 8.10 -6.92 -6.12
C ASN A 316 7.33 -7.56 -7.28
N VAL A 317 6.08 -7.99 -7.03
CA VAL A 317 5.27 -8.68 -8.03
C VAL A 317 4.59 -7.73 -9.03
N TYR A 318 4.40 -6.47 -8.65
CA TYR A 318 3.86 -5.41 -9.51
C TYR A 318 4.86 -4.27 -9.64
N GLN A 319 4.85 -3.31 -8.73
CA GLN A 319 5.86 -2.25 -8.64
C GLN A 319 5.75 -1.51 -7.30
N THR A 320 6.81 -0.79 -6.90
CA THR A 320 6.83 0.12 -5.76
C THR A 320 6.35 1.54 -6.11
N ASP A 321 6.12 2.35 -5.07
CA ASP A 321 5.89 3.78 -5.20
C ASP A 321 7.15 4.55 -5.61
N PHE A 322 6.98 5.52 -6.50
CA PHE A 322 7.99 6.48 -6.93
C PHE A 322 7.42 7.89 -6.88
N PRO A 323 8.26 8.93 -6.67
CA PRO A 323 7.83 10.32 -6.74
C PRO A 323 7.13 10.66 -8.06
N GLU A 324 7.71 10.21 -9.18
CA GLU A 324 7.21 10.44 -10.53
C GLU A 324 7.71 9.33 -11.46
N ILE A 325 6.81 8.78 -12.28
CA ILE A 325 7.11 7.87 -13.37
C ILE A 325 6.45 8.41 -14.64
N ASN A 326 7.20 8.56 -15.71
CA ASN A 326 6.64 8.89 -17.03
C ASN A 326 6.74 7.68 -17.96
N ILE A 327 5.66 7.37 -18.65
CA ILE A 327 5.58 6.23 -19.56
C ILE A 327 5.16 6.75 -20.93
N ILE A 328 5.99 6.45 -21.94
CA ILE A 328 5.72 6.79 -23.34
C ILE A 328 5.29 5.55 -24.09
N ASN A 329 4.10 5.61 -24.68
CA ASN A 329 3.57 4.61 -25.59
C ASN A 329 3.56 5.17 -27.01
N THR A 330 4.52 4.76 -27.82
CA THR A 330 4.65 5.24 -29.21
C THR A 330 3.60 4.67 -30.17
N LYS A 331 2.78 3.71 -29.71
CA LYS A 331 1.73 3.05 -30.49
C LYS A 331 0.32 3.45 -30.06
N ALA A 332 0.17 4.45 -29.19
CA ALA A 332 -1.15 4.95 -28.82
C ALA A 332 -1.84 5.62 -30.02
N ASP A 333 -3.16 5.43 -30.16
CA ASP A 333 -3.96 6.02 -31.25
C ASP A 333 -4.34 7.50 -31.01
N ASN A 334 -3.64 8.18 -30.10
CA ASN A 334 -3.86 9.57 -29.74
C ASN A 334 -2.56 10.19 -29.21
N ASP A 335 -2.51 11.52 -29.13
CA ASP A 335 -1.37 12.28 -28.59
C ASP A 335 -1.59 12.74 -27.14
N LEU A 336 -2.58 12.17 -26.44
CA LEU A 336 -3.02 12.68 -25.14
C LEU A 336 -2.02 12.34 -24.03
N HIS A 337 -1.93 13.26 -23.07
CA HIS A 337 -1.19 13.06 -21.83
C HIS A 337 -2.12 12.89 -20.63
N LEU A 338 -2.14 11.69 -20.06
CA LEU A 338 -2.78 11.39 -18.79
C LEU A 338 -1.79 11.57 -17.62
N VAL A 339 -2.16 12.35 -16.59
CA VAL A 339 -1.47 12.35 -15.30
C VAL A 339 -2.33 11.65 -14.26
N ILE A 340 -1.76 10.64 -13.59
CA ILE A 340 -2.37 9.88 -12.53
C ILE A 340 -1.76 10.31 -11.19
N LEU A 341 -2.58 10.90 -10.32
CA LEU A 341 -2.25 11.12 -8.91
C LEU A 341 -2.70 9.89 -8.12
N LYS A 342 -1.78 9.20 -7.46
CA LYS A 342 -2.05 7.87 -6.92
C LYS A 342 -1.51 7.60 -5.53
N ASP A 343 -2.08 6.58 -4.89
CA ASP A 343 -1.41 5.76 -3.87
C ASP A 343 -1.03 4.38 -4.45
N SER A 344 -0.50 3.49 -3.60
CA SER A 344 0.01 2.18 -4.00
C SER A 344 -1.03 1.22 -4.64
N TYR A 345 -2.34 1.50 -4.54
CA TYR A 345 -3.34 0.72 -5.27
C TYR A 345 -3.18 0.85 -6.80
N ALA A 346 -2.67 1.98 -7.30
CA ALA A 346 -2.44 2.15 -8.73
C ALA A 346 -1.20 1.39 -9.25
N ASP A 347 -0.35 0.83 -8.38
CA ASP A 347 0.88 0.16 -8.83
C ASP A 347 0.58 -1.04 -9.73
N ALA A 348 -0.50 -1.77 -9.47
CA ALA A 348 -0.92 -2.86 -10.33
C ALA A 348 -1.40 -2.39 -11.72
N THR A 349 -1.70 -1.10 -11.91
CA THR A 349 -2.36 -0.58 -13.12
C THR A 349 -1.44 0.16 -14.09
N TYR A 350 -0.15 0.35 -13.75
CA TYR A 350 0.86 0.98 -14.61
C TYR A 350 0.74 0.64 -16.12
N PRO A 351 0.81 -0.64 -16.53
CA PRO A 351 0.70 -1.02 -17.94
C PRO A 351 -0.71 -0.84 -18.51
N LEU A 352 -1.75 -0.97 -17.68
CA LEU A 352 -3.14 -0.89 -18.15
C LEU A 352 -3.48 0.53 -18.60
N PHE A 353 -3.17 1.55 -17.79
CA PHE A 353 -3.43 2.94 -18.17
C PHE A 353 -2.47 3.42 -19.26
N ALA A 354 -1.18 3.06 -19.20
CA ALA A 354 -0.20 3.46 -20.22
C ALA A 354 -0.58 3.02 -21.64
N ARG A 355 -1.33 1.92 -21.77
CA ARG A 355 -1.84 1.43 -23.04
C ARG A 355 -2.70 2.45 -23.80
N ASN A 356 -3.48 3.26 -23.09
CA ASN A 356 -4.53 4.10 -23.70
C ASN A 356 -4.06 5.50 -24.13
N PHE A 357 -2.85 5.92 -23.76
CA PHE A 357 -2.39 7.30 -23.92
C PHE A 357 -0.97 7.34 -24.47
N ALA A 358 -0.66 8.34 -25.28
CA ALA A 358 0.70 8.56 -25.80
C ALA A 358 1.72 8.74 -24.66
N LYS A 359 1.30 9.48 -23.63
CA LYS A 359 2.06 9.71 -22.40
C LYS A 359 1.17 9.45 -21.20
N THR A 360 1.67 8.68 -20.24
CA THR A 360 1.06 8.55 -18.91
C THR A 360 2.10 8.89 -17.86
N THR A 361 1.78 9.83 -16.95
CA THR A 361 2.63 10.16 -15.81
C THR A 361 1.95 9.74 -14.53
N PHE A 362 2.63 8.97 -13.69
CA PHE A 362 2.17 8.64 -12.35
C PHE A 362 2.95 9.49 -11.35
N ILE A 363 2.24 10.17 -10.46
CA ILE A 363 2.83 10.97 -9.38
C ILE A 363 2.24 10.46 -8.08
N ASP A 364 3.11 10.16 -7.12
CA ASP A 364 2.71 9.87 -5.76
C ASP A 364 2.91 11.11 -4.87
N PRO A 365 1.82 11.76 -4.41
CA PRO A 365 1.91 12.96 -3.60
C PRO A 365 2.65 12.80 -2.27
N ARG A 366 2.90 11.58 -1.80
CA ARG A 366 3.63 11.31 -0.55
C ARG A 366 5.14 11.54 -0.69
N TYR A 367 5.67 11.44 -1.91
CA TYR A 367 7.11 11.49 -2.17
C TYR A 367 7.54 12.73 -2.96
N THR A 368 6.72 13.78 -3.01
CA THR A 368 7.04 14.99 -3.76
C THR A 368 8.23 15.71 -3.11
N GLN A 369 9.32 15.87 -3.87
CA GLN A 369 10.57 16.43 -3.36
C GLN A 369 10.57 17.95 -3.47
N GLY A 370 10.01 18.63 -2.47
CA GLY A 370 10.06 20.10 -2.38
C GLY A 370 9.16 20.84 -3.37
N LYS A 371 8.20 20.15 -3.98
CA LYS A 371 7.17 20.72 -4.86
C LYS A 371 5.78 20.33 -4.38
N SER A 372 4.82 21.24 -4.55
CA SER A 372 3.41 20.90 -4.39
C SER A 372 2.89 20.14 -5.60
N VAL A 373 1.79 19.40 -5.44
CA VAL A 373 1.15 18.68 -6.55
C VAL A 373 0.74 19.65 -7.66
N LYS A 374 0.26 20.84 -7.31
CA LYS A 374 -0.05 21.88 -8.28
C LYS A 374 1.16 22.26 -9.13
N GLN A 375 2.31 22.53 -8.51
CA GLN A 375 3.54 22.86 -9.23
C GLN A 375 3.98 21.73 -10.16
N GLN A 376 3.82 20.48 -9.74
CA GLN A 376 4.10 19.35 -10.62
C GLN A 376 3.14 19.30 -11.81
N LEU A 377 1.85 19.52 -11.61
CA LEU A 377 0.87 19.55 -12.71
C LEU A 377 1.11 20.69 -13.70
N GLU A 378 1.56 21.86 -13.24
CA GLU A 378 1.98 22.99 -14.09
C GLU A 378 3.12 22.58 -15.05
N GLU A 379 4.02 21.69 -14.63
CA GLU A 379 5.12 21.18 -15.45
C GLU A 379 4.71 20.09 -16.44
N GLN A 380 3.56 19.44 -16.22
CA GLN A 380 3.13 18.29 -17.02
C GLN A 380 2.36 18.67 -18.28
N ASN A 381 1.62 19.79 -18.30
CA ASN A 381 0.67 20.14 -19.36
C ASN A 381 -0.33 19.00 -19.65
N ALA A 382 -0.92 18.44 -18.60
CA ALA A 382 -1.81 17.29 -18.70
C ALA A 382 -3.09 17.59 -19.48
N ASP A 383 -3.50 16.67 -20.35
CA ASP A 383 -4.82 16.72 -20.96
C ASP A 383 -5.91 16.30 -19.98
N ILE A 384 -5.61 15.25 -19.22
CA ILE A 384 -6.48 14.61 -18.26
C ILE A 384 -5.68 14.36 -16.98
N VAL A 385 -6.27 14.67 -15.83
CA VAL A 385 -5.80 14.29 -14.50
C VAL A 385 -6.78 13.28 -13.91
N LEU A 386 -6.25 12.14 -13.47
CA LEU A 386 -7.00 11.08 -12.83
C LEU A 386 -6.44 10.83 -11.42
N PHE A 387 -7.29 10.90 -10.41
CA PHE A 387 -6.96 10.40 -9.08
C PHE A 387 -7.29 8.91 -9.02
N ILE A 388 -6.38 8.09 -8.51
CA ILE A 388 -6.63 6.68 -8.19
C ILE A 388 -6.22 6.46 -6.75
N TYR A 389 -7.14 6.72 -5.82
CA TYR A 389 -6.92 6.58 -4.38
C TYR A 389 -7.83 5.49 -3.83
N ASN A 390 -7.28 4.68 -2.92
CA ASN A 390 -8.09 3.71 -2.21
C ASN A 390 -9.09 4.41 -1.29
N ASP A 391 -10.25 3.80 -1.12
CA ASP A 391 -11.40 4.42 -0.45
C ASP A 391 -11.29 4.52 1.07
N THR A 392 -10.17 4.10 1.67
CA THR A 392 -9.86 4.39 3.09
C THR A 392 -8.88 5.54 3.25
N ASN A 393 -8.26 5.99 2.17
CA ASN A 393 -7.37 7.14 2.10
C ASN A 393 -8.14 8.34 1.54
N VAL A 394 -8.99 8.93 2.36
CA VAL A 394 -9.95 9.97 1.96
C VAL A 394 -9.71 11.34 2.58
N TYR A 395 -8.62 11.48 3.34
CA TYR A 395 -8.22 12.72 4.01
C TYR A 395 -6.70 12.75 4.22
N GLY A 396 -6.19 13.84 4.80
CA GLY A 396 -4.79 13.96 5.18
C GLY A 396 -3.88 14.42 4.05
N ASP A 397 -2.61 14.02 4.11
CA ASP A 397 -1.54 14.62 3.29
C ASP A 397 -1.67 14.35 1.79
N MET A 398 -2.42 13.32 1.38
CA MET A 398 -2.67 13.03 -0.04
C MET A 398 -3.68 13.98 -0.69
N TYR A 399 -4.34 14.83 0.10
CA TYR A 399 -5.31 15.84 -0.34
C TYR A 399 -4.80 17.28 -0.22
N LYS A 400 -3.53 17.48 0.16
CA LYS A 400 -2.89 18.80 0.23
C LYS A 400 -2.18 19.08 -1.09
N PHE A 401 -2.81 19.82 -2.01
CA PHE A 401 -2.28 19.99 -3.37
C PHE A 401 -1.57 21.31 -3.62
N GLN A 402 -1.93 22.34 -2.85
CA GLN A 402 -1.50 23.71 -3.10
C GLN A 402 -0.09 24.00 -2.54
N ASN A 403 0.19 23.52 -1.33
CA ASN A 403 1.42 23.85 -0.60
C ASN A 403 2.45 22.72 -0.68
N VAL A 404 3.73 23.09 -0.60
CA VAL A 404 4.83 22.13 -0.40
C VAL A 404 4.68 21.52 0.99
N LYS A 405 4.96 20.23 1.09
CA LYS A 405 4.94 19.49 2.36
C LYS A 405 6.14 19.80 3.24
#